data_AF-A0A834EG99-F1
#
_entry.id   AF-A0A834EG99-F1
#
_cell.length_a   1.000
_cell.length_b   1.000
_cell.length_c   1.000
_cell.angle_alpha   90.00
_cell.angle_beta   90.00
_cell.angle_gamma   90.00
#
_symmetry.space_group_name_H-M   'P 1'
#
loop_
_entity.id
_entity.type
_entity.pdbx_description
1 polymer ?
#
loop_
_entity_poly.entity_id
_entity_poly.type
_entity_poly.pdbx_seq_one_letter_code
_entity_poly.pdbx_strand_id
1 'polypeptide(L)'
;MKHKVCRYCMHQHLKVATGKWKQISKYCPLDLYSGNKQRMYFALKSLLQEAQNNLKIFKNGELIYGCKDARSPTADWSELAYHLKPFFFPSNGLASGPHCTRVVIRELVRVITRVLLSGSDKGWASALRLGPGSQGPCVCEASPFSRSLPHQGKSSLERSGLPKGCLLYKTLQVQMLDMLDIEGLYPLYRRVERYLEEFPEQRKTLQIDGPYDEAFYQKLLDLSTEDDGTLAFALTK
;
A
#
# COMPACT_ATOMS: atom_id res chain seq x y z
N MET A 1 -15.91 3.23 12.86
CA MET A 1 -14.71 3.92 12.34
C MET A 1 -13.94 3.07 11.31
N LYS A 2 -13.66 1.79 11.58
CA LYS A 2 -12.85 0.90 10.69
C LYS A 2 -13.36 0.78 9.25
N HIS A 3 -14.68 0.86 9.04
CA HIS A 3 -15.29 0.83 7.70
C HIS A 3 -15.20 2.16 6.91
N LYS A 4 -14.75 3.25 7.56
CA LYS A 4 -14.78 4.62 7.00
C LYS A 4 -13.39 5.24 6.85
N VAL A 5 -12.49 4.91 7.78
CA VAL A 5 -11.13 5.44 7.84
C VAL A 5 -10.15 4.29 7.78
N CYS A 6 -9.17 4.37 6.89
CA CYS A 6 -8.15 3.32 6.76
C CYS A 6 -7.25 3.25 7.99
N ARG A 7 -6.68 2.06 8.23
CA ARG A 7 -5.78 1.78 9.37
C ARG A 7 -4.63 2.77 9.46
N TYR A 8 -4.01 3.14 8.33
CA TYR A 8 -2.90 4.10 8.30
C TYR A 8 -3.30 5.47 8.87
N CYS A 9 -4.39 6.06 8.35
CA CYS A 9 -4.86 7.37 8.80
C CYS A 9 -5.28 7.35 10.27
N MET A 10 -5.96 6.29 10.73
CA MET A 10 -6.25 6.14 12.18
C MET A 10 -4.97 6.07 13.01
N HIS A 11 -3.97 5.31 12.56
CA HIS A 11 -2.72 5.11 13.29
C HIS A 11 -1.85 6.38 13.35
N GLN A 12 -1.97 7.30 12.40
CA GLN A 12 -1.21 8.56 12.43
C GLN A 12 -1.49 9.38 13.70
N HIS A 13 -2.74 9.43 14.15
CA HIS A 13 -3.10 10.16 15.38
C HIS A 13 -2.36 9.62 16.61
N LEU A 14 -2.34 8.29 16.78
CA LEU A 14 -1.62 7.66 17.88
C LEU A 14 -0.11 7.91 17.78
N LYS A 15 0.49 7.82 16.58
CA LYS A 15 1.93 8.06 16.40
C LYS A 15 2.34 9.48 16.73
N VAL A 16 1.48 10.47 16.45
CA VAL A 16 1.75 11.87 16.81
C VAL A 16 1.54 12.10 18.30
N ALA A 17 0.44 11.60 18.87
CA ALA A 17 0.16 11.73 20.29
C ALA A 17 1.25 11.08 21.18
N THR A 18 1.85 9.98 20.71
CA THR A 18 2.97 9.30 21.41
C THR A 18 4.34 9.91 21.11
N GLY A 19 4.41 11.01 20.35
CA GLY A 19 5.65 11.70 20.01
C GLY A 19 6.55 10.95 19.02
N LYS A 20 6.08 9.83 18.43
CA LYS A 20 6.85 9.08 17.42
C LYS A 20 7.07 9.92 16.15
N TRP A 21 6.10 10.76 15.79
CA TRP A 21 6.21 11.71 14.68
C TRP A 21 5.71 13.09 15.11
N LYS A 22 6.30 14.14 14.53
CA LYS A 22 5.97 15.53 14.87
C LYS A 22 4.59 15.96 14.34
N GLN A 23 4.15 15.39 13.22
CA GLN A 23 2.88 15.75 12.59
C GLN A 23 2.24 14.60 11.80
N ILE A 24 0.94 14.75 11.54
CA ILE A 24 0.14 13.79 10.80
C ILE A 24 0.45 13.92 9.31
N SER A 25 0.84 12.82 8.68
CA SER A 25 1.00 12.77 7.22
C SER A 25 -0.36 12.81 6.53
N LYS A 26 -0.47 13.59 5.44
CA LYS A 26 -1.65 13.62 4.56
C LYS A 26 -1.74 12.43 3.60
N TYR A 27 -0.76 11.53 3.62
CA TYR A 27 -0.77 10.32 2.82
C TYR A 27 -1.91 9.40 3.24
N CYS A 28 -2.69 8.94 2.27
CA CYS A 28 -3.69 7.90 2.44
C CYS A 28 -3.39 6.74 1.47
N PRO A 29 -3.25 5.49 1.95
CA PRO A 29 -3.06 4.34 1.07
C PRO A 29 -4.16 4.18 0.02
N LEU A 30 -5.43 4.45 0.37
CA LEU A 30 -6.54 4.35 -0.59
C LEU A 30 -6.38 5.32 -1.78
N ASP A 31 -5.69 6.45 -1.61
CA ASP A 31 -5.40 7.36 -2.71
C ASP A 31 -4.30 6.81 -3.64
N LEU A 32 -3.27 6.18 -3.08
CA LEU A 32 -2.19 5.55 -3.85
C LEU A 32 -2.69 4.30 -4.60
N TYR A 33 -3.52 3.48 -3.96
CA TYR A 33 -4.08 2.24 -4.54
C TYR A 33 -5.34 2.49 -5.39
N SER A 34 -5.70 3.74 -5.67
CA SER A 34 -6.94 4.07 -6.37
C SER A 34 -6.92 3.80 -7.88
N GLY A 35 -5.75 3.82 -8.53
CA GLY A 35 -5.63 3.92 -9.99
C GLY A 35 -5.92 5.31 -10.56
N ASN A 36 -6.50 6.22 -9.77
CA ASN A 36 -6.76 7.60 -10.16
C ASN A 36 -5.45 8.41 -10.03
N LYS A 37 -4.93 8.90 -11.17
CA LYS A 37 -3.66 9.62 -11.24
C LYS A 37 -3.61 10.85 -10.32
N GLN A 38 -4.71 11.61 -10.19
CA GLN A 38 -4.73 12.80 -9.34
C GLN A 38 -4.59 12.43 -7.85
N ARG A 39 -5.30 11.40 -7.40
CA ARG A 39 -5.18 10.86 -6.03
C ARG A 39 -3.79 10.30 -5.77
N MET A 40 -3.26 9.50 -6.70
CA MET A 40 -1.89 8.96 -6.59
C MET A 40 -0.83 10.06 -6.51
N TYR A 41 -0.95 11.12 -7.33
CA TYR A 41 -0.03 12.25 -7.30
C TYR A 41 -0.04 12.94 -5.94
N PHE A 42 -1.23 13.16 -5.37
CA PHE A 42 -1.37 13.76 -4.06
C PHE A 42 -0.81 12.87 -2.95
N ALA A 43 -1.04 11.55 -3.02
CA ALA A 43 -0.49 10.59 -2.08
C ALA A 43 1.04 10.61 -2.09
N LEU A 44 1.66 10.57 -3.28
CA LEU A 44 3.12 10.65 -3.43
C LEU A 44 3.69 11.98 -2.97
N LYS A 45 3.03 13.11 -3.28
CA LYS A 45 3.43 14.42 -2.74
C LYS A 45 3.34 14.48 -1.23
N SER A 46 2.30 13.88 -0.64
CA SER A 46 2.15 13.83 0.81
C SER A 46 3.25 13.00 1.48
N LEU A 47 3.69 11.91 0.82
CA LEU A 47 4.88 11.14 1.25
C LEU A 47 6.18 11.94 1.10
N LEU A 48 6.32 12.77 0.07
CA LEU A 48 7.46 13.69 -0.07
C LEU A 48 7.41 14.87 0.91
N GLN A 49 6.25 15.19 1.50
CA GLN A 49 6.18 16.19 2.55
C GLN A 49 6.52 15.56 3.90
N GLU A 50 5.88 14.42 4.20
CA GLU A 50 6.03 13.69 5.45
C GLU A 50 6.40 12.24 5.16
N ALA A 51 7.69 12.02 4.88
CA ALA A 51 8.24 10.72 4.50
C ALA A 51 8.08 9.69 5.63
N GLN A 52 8.28 10.14 6.88
CA GLN A 52 8.33 9.26 8.06
C GLN A 52 9.20 8.03 7.73
N ASN A 53 8.73 6.81 8.01
CA ASN A 53 9.37 5.56 7.60
C ASN A 53 8.79 4.95 6.32
N ASN A 54 8.03 5.71 5.52
CA ASN A 54 7.28 5.21 4.35
C ASN A 54 7.90 5.60 3.00
N LEU A 55 8.89 6.49 2.96
CA LEU A 55 9.59 6.87 1.73
C LEU A 55 11.09 7.10 2.01
N LYS A 56 11.94 6.52 1.16
CA LYS A 56 13.38 6.76 1.09
C LYS A 56 13.78 6.85 -0.37
N ILE A 57 14.72 7.75 -0.69
CA ILE A 57 15.26 7.92 -2.04
C ILE A 57 16.77 7.79 -1.96
N PHE A 58 17.31 6.96 -2.85
CA PHE A 58 18.73 6.67 -2.92
C PHE A 58 19.29 7.12 -4.28
N LYS A 59 20.56 7.52 -4.30
CA LYS A 59 21.33 7.78 -5.51
C LYS A 59 22.66 7.06 -5.37
N ASN A 60 22.97 6.17 -6.31
CA ASN A 60 24.22 5.39 -6.30
C ASN A 60 24.46 4.61 -4.99
N GLY A 61 23.40 4.09 -4.38
CA GLY A 61 23.46 3.38 -3.09
C GLY A 61 23.42 4.27 -1.85
N GLU A 62 23.55 5.59 -1.98
CA GLU A 62 23.54 6.53 -0.86
C GLU A 62 22.15 7.11 -0.61
N LEU A 63 21.75 7.21 0.67
CA LEU A 63 20.47 7.80 1.08
C LEU A 63 20.51 9.33 0.93
N ILE A 64 19.79 9.87 -0.05
CA ILE A 64 19.73 11.32 -0.33
C ILE A 64 18.45 11.98 0.19
N TYR A 65 17.40 11.21 0.50
CA TYR A 65 16.16 11.75 1.05
C TYR A 65 15.37 10.71 1.83
N GLY A 66 14.70 11.16 2.90
CA GLY A 66 13.91 10.31 3.80
C GLY A 66 14.43 10.40 5.23
N CYS A 67 13.65 9.87 6.18
CA CYS A 67 13.97 9.97 7.59
C CYS A 67 15.12 9.01 7.97
N LYS A 68 16.22 9.55 8.50
CA LYS A 68 17.26 8.77 9.20
C LYS A 68 16.81 8.46 10.64
N ASP A 69 16.21 9.43 11.33
CA ASP A 69 15.62 9.34 12.67
C ASP A 69 14.48 10.35 12.87
N ALA A 70 13.56 10.16 13.82
CA ALA A 70 12.39 11.04 14.08
C ALA A 70 12.73 12.51 14.40
N ARG A 71 14.01 12.81 14.65
CA ARG A 71 14.55 14.15 14.88
C ARG A 71 15.13 14.82 13.63
N SER A 72 15.13 14.14 12.48
CA SER A 72 15.74 14.64 11.25
C SER A 72 15.15 15.99 10.83
N PRO A 73 15.93 16.84 10.15
CA PRO A 73 15.45 18.10 9.61
C PRO A 73 14.23 17.89 8.69
N THR A 74 13.46 18.97 8.53
CA THR A 74 12.35 19.05 7.58
C THR A 74 12.81 18.72 6.16
N ALA A 75 11.91 18.16 5.35
CA ALA A 75 12.17 17.79 3.96
C ALA A 75 12.72 18.98 3.14
N ASP A 76 14.01 18.95 2.78
CA ASP A 76 14.58 19.90 1.84
C ASP A 76 14.34 19.43 0.39
N TRP A 77 13.30 19.98 -0.23
CA TRP A 77 12.98 19.68 -1.63
C TRP A 77 13.98 20.29 -2.60
N SER A 78 14.70 21.34 -2.22
CA SER A 78 15.70 21.99 -3.07
C SER A 78 16.94 21.12 -3.21
N GLU A 79 17.44 20.57 -2.10
CA GLU A 79 18.51 19.58 -2.11
C GLU A 79 18.11 18.32 -2.90
N LEU A 80 16.92 17.78 -2.63
CA LEU A 80 16.41 16.64 -3.41
C LEU A 80 16.32 16.96 -4.91
N ALA A 81 15.78 18.13 -5.29
CA ALA A 81 15.67 18.52 -6.68
C ALA A 81 17.03 18.70 -7.36
N TYR A 82 18.04 19.19 -6.64
CA TYR A 82 19.42 19.26 -7.13
C TYR A 82 19.95 17.87 -7.53
N HIS A 83 19.77 16.86 -6.67
CA HIS A 83 20.21 15.50 -6.98
C HIS A 83 19.47 14.85 -8.15
N LEU A 84 18.18 15.19 -8.32
CA LEU A 84 17.27 14.59 -9.30
C LEU A 84 17.30 15.26 -10.68
N LYS A 85 17.65 16.55 -10.75
CA LYS A 85 17.62 17.33 -12.00
C LYS A 85 18.32 16.63 -13.18
N PRO A 86 19.52 16.04 -13.03
CA PRO A 86 20.20 15.37 -14.15
C PRO A 86 19.43 14.18 -14.74
N PHE A 87 18.57 13.51 -13.97
CA PHE A 87 17.81 12.34 -14.42
C PHE A 87 16.59 12.73 -15.26
N PHE A 88 15.95 13.86 -14.96
CA PHE A 88 14.74 14.31 -15.64
C PHE A 88 15.01 15.35 -16.73
N PHE A 89 16.11 16.09 -16.61
CA PHE A 89 16.48 17.17 -17.52
C PHE A 89 17.99 17.08 -17.85
N PRO A 90 18.42 16.08 -18.64
CA PRO A 90 19.81 15.96 -19.04
C PRO A 90 20.22 17.14 -19.93
N SER A 91 21.44 17.64 -19.74
CA SER A 91 21.98 18.82 -20.45
C SER A 91 22.14 18.65 -21.97
N ASN A 92 21.85 17.47 -22.52
CA ASN A 92 22.08 17.11 -23.93
C ASN A 92 20.87 17.41 -24.83
N GLY A 93 19.92 18.25 -24.40
CA GLY A 93 18.72 18.62 -25.17
C GLY A 93 18.34 20.10 -25.03
N LEU A 94 17.45 20.57 -25.91
CA LEU A 94 16.96 21.95 -26.07
C LEU A 94 16.32 22.59 -24.80
N ALA A 95 16.31 21.89 -23.66
CA ALA A 95 15.63 22.26 -22.42
C ALA A 95 16.61 22.60 -21.27
N SER A 96 17.75 23.22 -21.57
CA SER A 96 18.74 23.65 -20.57
C SER A 96 18.36 24.99 -19.89
N GLY A 97 17.11 25.12 -19.47
CA GLY A 97 16.61 26.27 -18.72
C GLY A 97 16.71 26.10 -17.18
N PRO A 98 16.57 27.18 -16.40
CA PRO A 98 16.46 27.09 -14.95
C PRO A 98 15.16 26.38 -14.56
N HIS A 99 15.25 25.08 -14.28
CA HIS A 99 14.13 24.30 -13.73
C HIS A 99 14.01 24.54 -12.23
N CYS A 100 12.89 25.11 -11.78
CA CYS A 100 12.65 25.31 -10.35
C CYS A 100 12.31 23.97 -9.66
N THR A 101 12.57 23.88 -8.35
CA THR A 101 12.32 22.72 -7.49
C THR A 101 10.96 22.06 -7.74
N ARG A 102 9.90 22.88 -7.92
CA ARG A 102 8.53 22.42 -8.17
C ARG A 102 8.40 21.55 -9.42
N VAL A 103 9.14 21.87 -10.50
CA VAL A 103 9.09 21.13 -11.77
C VAL A 103 9.77 19.77 -11.61
N VAL A 104 10.95 19.73 -11.00
CA VAL A 104 11.70 18.48 -10.77
C VAL A 104 10.90 17.51 -9.91
N ILE A 105 10.33 17.98 -8.80
CA ILE A 105 9.49 17.15 -7.92
C ILE A 105 8.21 16.68 -8.63
N ARG A 106 7.61 17.51 -9.49
CA ARG A 106 6.45 17.11 -10.28
C ARG A 106 6.79 15.98 -11.26
N GLU A 107 7.95 16.06 -11.93
CA GLU A 107 8.38 15.00 -12.84
C GLU A 107 8.71 13.70 -12.09
N LEU A 108 9.33 13.77 -10.91
CA LEU A 108 9.52 12.60 -10.04
C LEU A 108 8.17 11.91 -9.74
N VAL A 109 7.18 12.66 -9.24
CA VAL A 109 5.85 12.13 -8.92
C VAL A 109 5.18 11.54 -10.15
N ARG A 110 5.31 12.20 -11.31
CA ARG A 110 4.77 11.73 -12.59
C ARG A 110 5.39 10.41 -13.03
N VAL A 111 6.71 10.29 -12.95
CA VAL A 111 7.44 9.09 -13.33
C VAL A 111 7.10 7.93 -12.39
N ILE A 112 7.14 8.14 -11.07
CA ILE A 112 6.77 7.10 -10.09
C ILE A 112 5.33 6.63 -10.33
N THR A 113 4.38 7.54 -10.56
CA THR A 113 2.99 7.15 -10.84
C THR A 113 2.88 6.29 -12.10
N ARG A 114 3.61 6.63 -13.17
CA ARG A 114 3.65 5.83 -14.39
C ARG A 114 4.24 4.44 -14.15
N VAL A 115 5.31 4.35 -13.37
CA VAL A 115 5.94 3.07 -13.01
C VAL A 115 4.99 2.21 -12.17
N LEU A 116 4.33 2.77 -11.16
CA LEU A 116 3.36 2.04 -10.32
C LEU A 116 2.14 1.54 -11.08
N LEU A 117 1.74 2.24 -12.14
CA LEU A 117 0.65 1.84 -13.04
C LEU A 117 1.14 0.96 -14.20
N SER A 118 2.45 0.80 -14.39
CA SER A 118 2.98 -0.08 -15.42
C SER A 118 2.79 -1.55 -15.01
N GLY A 119 2.38 -2.38 -15.96
CA GLY A 119 2.23 -3.82 -15.77
C GLY A 119 2.99 -4.58 -16.84
N SER A 120 3.34 -5.83 -16.53
CA SER A 120 3.79 -6.78 -17.55
C SER A 120 2.61 -7.66 -17.94
N ASP A 121 2.29 -7.71 -19.23
CA ASP A 121 1.22 -8.56 -19.78
C ASP A 121 1.60 -10.06 -19.82
N LYS A 122 2.82 -10.41 -19.38
CA LYS A 122 3.28 -11.79 -19.38
C LYS A 122 2.68 -12.57 -18.20
N GLY A 123 1.71 -13.42 -18.50
CA GLY A 123 1.53 -14.70 -17.81
C GLY A 123 0.82 -14.71 -16.45
N TRP A 124 0.18 -13.62 -16.02
CA TRP A 124 -0.82 -13.70 -14.94
C TRP A 124 -2.07 -14.40 -15.49
N ALA A 125 -2.01 -15.71 -15.57
CA ALA A 125 -3.06 -16.50 -16.21
C ALA A 125 -3.80 -17.47 -15.27
N SER A 126 -3.51 -17.56 -13.96
CA SER A 126 -4.29 -18.52 -13.14
C SER A 126 -4.47 -18.22 -11.66
N ALA A 127 -3.46 -17.77 -10.92
CA ALA A 127 -3.51 -17.99 -9.46
C ALA A 127 -4.51 -17.13 -8.66
N LEU A 128 -4.79 -15.89 -9.07
CA LEU A 128 -5.63 -14.96 -8.29
C LEU A 128 -6.57 -14.15 -9.22
N ARG A 129 -6.97 -14.71 -10.38
CA ARG A 129 -7.95 -14.05 -11.28
C ARG A 129 -9.29 -13.76 -10.58
N LEU A 130 -9.53 -14.38 -9.41
CA LEU A 130 -10.69 -14.27 -8.55
C LEU A 130 -10.30 -13.84 -7.12
N GLY A 131 -9.27 -12.99 -6.97
CA GLY A 131 -9.03 -12.35 -5.67
C GLY A 131 -10.32 -11.64 -5.20
N PRO A 132 -10.57 -11.55 -3.88
CA PRO A 132 -11.80 -10.96 -3.38
C PRO A 132 -12.02 -9.59 -4.02
N GLY A 133 -13.23 -9.33 -4.53
CA GLY A 133 -13.56 -8.02 -5.09
C GLY A 133 -13.35 -6.93 -4.03
N SER A 134 -13.00 -5.70 -4.43
CA SER A 134 -12.91 -4.60 -3.47
C SER A 134 -14.31 -4.28 -2.93
N GLN A 135 -14.64 -4.78 -1.74
CA GLN A 135 -15.95 -4.59 -1.11
C GLN A 135 -16.04 -3.30 -0.27
N GLY A 136 -14.92 -2.61 -0.03
CA GLY A 136 -14.85 -1.40 0.78
C GLY A 136 -15.04 -0.08 -0.01
N PRO A 137 -15.28 1.04 0.70
CA PRO A 137 -15.35 2.35 0.07
C PRO A 137 -14.02 2.71 -0.61
N CYS A 138 -14.10 3.20 -1.86
CA CYS A 138 -12.92 3.54 -2.65
C CYS A 138 -12.20 4.82 -2.17
N VAL A 139 -12.79 5.55 -1.22
CA VAL A 139 -12.28 6.80 -0.64
C VAL A 139 -12.34 6.71 0.88
N CYS A 140 -11.24 7.09 1.53
CA CYS A 140 -11.13 7.18 2.99
C CYS A 140 -11.67 8.53 3.48
N GLU A 141 -12.51 8.57 4.53
CA GLU A 141 -13.04 9.82 5.08
C GLU A 141 -11.94 10.78 5.60
N ALA A 142 -10.79 10.24 6.04
CA ALA A 142 -9.63 11.03 6.48
C ALA A 142 -8.75 11.53 5.32
N SER A 143 -8.98 11.08 4.09
CA SER A 143 -8.29 11.62 2.92
C SER A 143 -8.83 13.03 2.61
N PRO A 144 -7.98 13.99 2.18
CA PRO A 144 -8.44 15.27 1.65
C PRO A 144 -9.40 15.17 0.46
N PHE A 145 -9.47 14.01 -0.21
CA PHE A 145 -10.43 13.74 -1.30
C PHE A 145 -11.82 13.29 -0.82
N SER A 146 -12.05 13.10 0.48
CA SER A 146 -13.39 12.72 0.99
C SER A 146 -14.44 13.81 0.80
N ARG A 147 -14.01 15.07 0.63
CA ARG A 147 -14.89 16.25 0.56
C ARG A 147 -15.09 16.79 -0.86
N SER A 148 -14.47 16.22 -1.88
CA SER A 148 -14.76 16.59 -3.27
C SER A 148 -16.16 16.06 -3.63
N LEU A 149 -17.14 16.97 -3.64
CA LEU A 149 -18.52 16.74 -4.08
C LEU A 149 -18.56 15.91 -5.37
N PRO A 150 -19.51 14.97 -5.53
CA PRO A 150 -19.73 14.37 -6.84
C PRO A 150 -20.26 15.48 -7.75
N HIS A 151 -19.46 15.87 -8.75
CA HIS A 151 -20.04 16.59 -9.88
C HIS A 151 -21.14 15.70 -10.48
N GLN A 152 -22.39 16.18 -10.39
CA GLN A 152 -23.48 15.69 -11.21
C GLN A 152 -23.04 15.81 -12.67
N GLY A 153 -22.65 14.69 -13.23
CA GLY A 153 -22.29 14.56 -14.63
C GLY A 153 -22.21 13.08 -14.93
N LYS A 154 -23.24 12.55 -15.58
CA LYS A 154 -23.24 11.23 -16.20
C LYS A 154 -21.99 11.12 -17.08
N SER A 155 -20.92 10.51 -16.57
CA SER A 155 -19.90 9.89 -17.40
C SER A 155 -19.58 8.53 -16.79
N SER A 156 -19.88 7.50 -17.55
CA SER A 156 -19.59 6.09 -17.30
C SER A 156 -18.08 5.78 -17.40
N LEU A 157 -17.20 6.72 -17.01
CA LEU A 157 -15.78 6.70 -17.34
C LEU A 157 -14.84 6.98 -16.15
N GLU A 158 -15.19 6.60 -14.93
CA GLU A 158 -14.26 6.67 -13.78
C GLU A 158 -14.29 5.41 -12.88
N ARG A 159 -14.47 4.23 -13.50
CA ARG A 159 -14.20 2.94 -12.83
C ARG A 159 -12.89 2.29 -13.30
N SER A 160 -11.87 3.09 -13.63
CA SER A 160 -10.54 2.52 -13.86
C SER A 160 -9.81 2.38 -12.52
N GLY A 161 -10.00 1.23 -11.87
CA GLY A 161 -9.14 0.81 -10.76
C GLY A 161 -7.70 0.57 -11.23
N LEU A 162 -6.86 0.02 -10.35
CA LEU A 162 -5.48 -0.30 -10.71
C LEU A 162 -5.41 -1.26 -11.93
N PRO A 163 -4.45 -1.06 -12.86
CA PRO A 163 -4.20 -2.03 -13.92
C PRO A 163 -3.86 -3.40 -13.32
N LYS A 164 -4.57 -4.46 -13.73
CA LYS A 164 -4.42 -5.81 -13.14
C LYS A 164 -2.99 -6.36 -13.24
N GLY A 165 -2.24 -5.96 -14.25
CA GLY A 165 -0.85 -6.38 -14.45
C GLY A 165 0.17 -5.64 -13.59
N CYS A 166 -0.20 -4.51 -12.95
CA CYS A 166 0.76 -3.72 -12.17
C CYS A 166 1.05 -4.34 -10.81
N LEU A 167 2.23 -4.04 -10.27
CA LEU A 167 2.66 -4.56 -8.96
C LEU A 167 1.70 -4.13 -7.84
N LEU A 168 1.21 -2.89 -7.90
CA LEU A 168 0.35 -2.33 -6.87
C LEU A 168 -0.98 -3.09 -6.75
N TYR A 169 -1.55 -3.53 -7.88
CA TYR A 169 -2.74 -4.38 -7.88
C TYR A 169 -2.45 -5.75 -7.27
N LYS A 170 -1.35 -6.40 -7.66
CA LYS A 170 -0.96 -7.73 -7.15
C LYS A 170 -0.70 -7.69 -5.64
N THR A 171 -0.03 -6.66 -5.14
CA THR A 171 0.17 -6.44 -3.70
C THR A 171 -1.18 -6.27 -2.99
N LEU A 172 -2.12 -5.51 -3.57
CA LEU A 172 -3.45 -5.36 -3.00
C LEU A 172 -4.20 -6.69 -2.93
N GLN A 173 -4.09 -7.56 -3.95
CA GLN A 173 -4.77 -8.87 -3.92
C GLN A 173 -4.30 -9.75 -2.77
N VAL A 174 -3.00 -9.79 -2.48
CA VAL A 174 -2.47 -10.55 -1.35
C VAL A 174 -2.84 -9.90 -0.01
N GLN A 175 -2.89 -8.56 0.07
CA GLN A 175 -3.39 -7.86 1.26
C GLN A 175 -4.86 -8.18 1.57
N MET A 176 -5.66 -8.47 0.54
CA MET A 176 -7.08 -8.80 0.66
C MET A 176 -7.34 -10.25 1.09
N LEU A 177 -6.30 -11.05 1.32
CA LEU A 177 -6.45 -12.35 2.00
C LEU A 177 -6.96 -12.18 3.44
N ASP A 178 -6.73 -11.01 4.07
CA ASP A 178 -7.38 -10.62 5.31
C ASP A 178 -8.87 -10.27 5.07
N MET A 179 -9.69 -11.31 4.84
CA MET A 179 -11.11 -11.16 4.52
C MET A 179 -11.99 -10.95 5.76
N LEU A 180 -11.53 -11.39 6.92
CA LEU A 180 -12.30 -11.38 8.18
C LEU A 180 -11.98 -10.18 9.07
N ASP A 181 -10.91 -9.42 8.75
CA ASP A 181 -10.24 -8.49 9.66
C ASP A 181 -9.72 -9.20 10.93
N ILE A 182 -8.81 -8.55 11.66
CA ILE A 182 -8.24 -9.11 12.88
C ILE A 182 -9.31 -9.46 13.94
N GLU A 183 -10.43 -8.73 13.99
CA GLU A 183 -11.53 -9.03 14.92
C GLU A 183 -12.23 -10.35 14.58
N GLY A 184 -12.33 -10.71 13.29
CA GLY A 184 -12.89 -11.98 12.85
C GLY A 184 -11.87 -13.13 12.84
N LEU A 185 -10.58 -12.83 12.63
CA LEU A 185 -9.51 -13.84 12.63
C LEU A 185 -9.13 -14.29 14.04
N TYR A 186 -9.19 -13.40 15.04
CA TYR A 186 -8.75 -13.71 16.40
C TYR A 186 -9.47 -14.92 17.05
N PRO A 187 -10.80 -15.10 16.92
CA PRO A 187 -11.48 -16.31 17.37
C PRO A 187 -10.96 -17.61 16.72
N LEU A 188 -10.57 -17.57 15.44
CA LEU A 188 -9.99 -18.71 14.72
C LEU A 188 -8.59 -19.03 15.24
N TYR A 189 -7.76 -18.01 15.44
CA TYR A 189 -6.46 -18.15 16.12
C TYR A 189 -6.62 -18.85 17.48
N ARG A 190 -7.59 -18.42 18.31
CA ARG A 190 -7.86 -19.03 19.63
C ARG A 190 -8.34 -20.48 19.53
N ARG A 191 -8.95 -20.90 18.41
CA ARG A 191 -9.33 -22.29 18.17
C ARG A 191 -8.08 -23.15 17.92
N VAL A 192 -7.17 -22.67 17.08
CA VAL A 192 -5.88 -23.33 16.80
C VAL A 192 -5.01 -23.37 18.05
N GLU A 193 -4.92 -22.27 18.79
CA GLU A 193 -4.14 -22.17 20.03
C GLU A 193 -4.57 -23.22 21.06
N ARG A 194 -5.88 -23.32 21.36
CA ARG A 194 -6.41 -24.33 22.29
C ARG A 194 -6.12 -25.76 21.85
N TYR A 195 -6.25 -26.04 20.56
CA TYR A 195 -5.93 -27.37 20.03
C TYR A 195 -4.44 -27.72 20.25
N LEU A 196 -3.54 -26.76 20.05
CA LEU A 196 -2.11 -26.97 20.26
C LEU A 196 -1.69 -26.98 21.73
N GLU A 197 -2.47 -26.38 22.64
CA GLU A 197 -2.30 -26.55 24.08
C GLU A 197 -2.58 -28.00 24.50
N GLU A 198 -3.61 -28.63 23.90
CA GLU A 198 -3.97 -30.03 24.14
C GLU A 198 -3.06 -31.02 23.40
N PHE A 199 -2.62 -30.68 22.17
CA PHE A 199 -1.81 -31.54 21.30
C PHE A 199 -0.55 -30.82 20.76
N PRO A 200 0.45 -30.51 21.60
CA PRO A 200 1.61 -29.71 21.22
C PRO A 200 2.44 -30.31 20.06
N GLU A 201 2.50 -31.65 19.97
CA GLU A 201 3.23 -32.37 18.94
C GLU A 201 2.66 -32.14 17.53
N GLN A 202 1.39 -31.76 17.43
CA GLN A 202 0.72 -31.50 16.16
C GLN A 202 1.22 -30.23 15.48
N ARG A 203 1.90 -29.31 16.20
CA ARG A 203 2.43 -28.07 15.60
C ARG A 203 3.28 -28.34 14.36
N LYS A 204 4.14 -29.35 14.43
CA LYS A 204 5.01 -29.75 13.32
C LYS A 204 4.22 -30.46 12.22
N THR A 205 3.30 -31.35 12.59
CA THR A 205 2.43 -32.06 11.64
C THR A 205 1.55 -31.11 10.83
N LEU A 206 1.04 -30.06 11.46
CA LEU A 206 0.22 -29.01 10.86
C LEU A 206 1.02 -27.99 10.04
N GLN A 207 2.36 -28.08 10.04
CA GLN A 207 3.26 -27.22 9.25
C GLN A 207 3.08 -25.71 9.53
N ILE A 208 2.76 -25.34 10.78
CA ILE A 208 2.51 -23.94 11.17
C ILE A 208 3.76 -23.07 10.91
N ASP A 209 4.93 -23.62 11.22
CA ASP A 209 6.22 -22.94 11.04
C ASP A 209 6.93 -23.40 9.74
N GLY A 210 6.18 -24.00 8.80
CA GLY A 210 6.66 -24.50 7.52
C GLY A 210 6.88 -26.03 7.47
N PRO A 211 7.41 -26.54 6.35
CA PRO A 211 7.98 -25.80 5.21
C PRO A 211 6.94 -25.01 4.40
N TYR A 212 7.35 -23.87 3.84
CA TYR A 212 6.51 -23.04 2.96
C TYR A 212 6.71 -23.44 1.50
N ASP A 213 6.28 -24.65 1.18
CA ASP A 213 6.41 -25.26 -0.15
C ASP A 213 5.17 -25.03 -1.03
N GLU A 214 5.10 -25.71 -2.17
CA GLU A 214 3.96 -25.61 -3.09
C GLU A 214 2.65 -26.09 -2.44
N ALA A 215 2.70 -27.09 -1.57
CA ALA A 215 1.51 -27.56 -0.87
C ALA A 215 0.99 -26.51 0.11
N PHE A 216 1.88 -25.79 0.82
CA PHE A 216 1.51 -24.63 1.62
C PHE A 216 0.85 -23.54 0.76
N TYR A 217 1.42 -23.24 -0.42
CA TYR A 217 0.84 -22.25 -1.33
C TYR A 217 -0.58 -22.61 -1.78
N GLN A 218 -0.83 -23.88 -2.13
CA GLN A 218 -2.16 -24.33 -2.54
C GLN A 218 -3.20 -24.17 -1.42
N LYS A 219 -2.82 -24.32 -0.15
CA LYS A 219 -3.73 -24.08 1.00
C LYS A 219 -4.21 -22.63 1.06
N LEU A 220 -3.36 -21.66 0.69
CA LEU A 220 -3.71 -20.23 0.71
C LEU A 220 -4.71 -19.83 -0.38
N LEU A 221 -4.98 -20.69 -1.36
CA LEU A 221 -5.93 -20.42 -2.45
C LEU A 221 -7.38 -20.70 -2.06
N ASP A 222 -7.64 -21.31 -0.89
CA ASP A 222 -8.98 -21.47 -0.34
C ASP A 222 -9.53 -20.14 0.19
N LEU A 223 -10.28 -19.45 -0.66
CA LEU A 223 -10.93 -18.17 -0.36
C LEU A 223 -12.33 -18.31 0.27
N SER A 224 -12.72 -19.51 0.75
CA SER A 224 -13.97 -19.66 1.50
C SER A 224 -13.98 -18.78 2.76
N THR A 225 -15.14 -18.24 3.11
CA THR A 225 -15.29 -17.38 4.31
C THR A 225 -16.32 -17.90 5.30
N GLU A 226 -17.02 -18.98 4.97
CA GLU A 226 -18.03 -19.60 5.81
C GLU A 226 -17.35 -20.52 6.83
N ASP A 227 -17.37 -20.13 8.11
CA ASP A 227 -16.81 -20.91 9.20
C ASP A 227 -17.70 -22.12 9.50
N ASP A 228 -17.20 -23.32 9.21
CA ASP A 228 -17.85 -24.60 9.50
C ASP A 228 -17.58 -25.09 10.94
N GLY A 229 -16.86 -24.30 11.74
CA GLY A 229 -16.51 -24.62 13.12
C GLY A 229 -15.30 -25.54 13.25
N THR A 230 -14.69 -25.99 12.16
CA THR A 230 -13.59 -26.96 12.19
C THR A 230 -12.24 -26.31 12.49
N LEU A 231 -11.28 -27.14 12.92
CA LEU A 231 -9.88 -26.74 13.01
C LEU A 231 -9.27 -26.53 11.62
N ALA A 232 -9.68 -27.33 10.63
CA ALA A 232 -9.17 -27.24 9.26
C ALA A 232 -9.48 -25.87 8.65
N PHE A 233 -10.71 -25.38 8.79
CA PHE A 233 -11.08 -24.02 8.39
C PHE A 233 -10.21 -22.98 9.10
N ALA A 234 -10.07 -23.07 10.43
CA ALA A 234 -9.26 -22.13 11.19
C ALA A 234 -7.76 -22.13 10.81
N LEU A 235 -7.25 -23.23 10.26
CA LEU A 235 -5.86 -23.34 9.79
C LEU A 235 -5.63 -22.78 8.38
N THR A 236 -6.69 -22.57 7.59
CA THR A 236 -6.59 -22.04 6.22
C THR A 236 -6.90 -20.55 6.12
N LYS A 237 -7.28 -19.88 7.22
CA LYS A 237 -7.52 -18.43 7.29
C LYS A 237 -6.39 -17.72 8.01
#